data_AF-A0A349KRK7-F1
#
_entry.id   AF-A0A349KRK7-F1
#
_cell.length_a   1.000
_cell.length_b   1.000
_cell.length_c   1.000
_cell.angle_alpha   90.00
_cell.angle_beta   90.00
_cell.angle_gamma   90.00
#
_symmetry.space_group_name_H-M   'P 1'
#
loop_
_entity.id
_entity.type
_entity.pdbx_description
1 polymer ?
#
loop_
_entity_poly.entity_id
_entity_poly.type
_entity_poly.pdbx_seq_one_letter_code
_entity_poly.pdbx_strand_id
1 'polypeptide(L)'
;MEHASASDFNGFHHWKNPDRQSIGETTLEFLKKLPGPTHIHISGKDPSRCRAVVTLLHGNEPSGLHAIHEMLKRRIEPAVDIHYFIPSVDAAKQAP
;
A
#
# COMPACT_ATOMS: atom_id res chain seq x y z
N MET A 1 12.90 -14.38 -27.31
CA MET A 1 12.04 -13.22 -27.01
C MET A 1 12.14 -13.04 -25.51
N GLU A 2 12.78 -11.96 -25.08
CA GLU A 2 13.31 -11.74 -23.72
C GLU A 2 12.29 -12.08 -22.61
N HIS A 3 12.72 -12.95 -21.71
CA HIS A 3 12.16 -13.04 -20.37
C HIS A 3 12.41 -11.69 -19.68
N ALA A 4 11.35 -10.92 -19.44
CA ALA A 4 11.44 -9.76 -18.57
C ALA A 4 11.97 -10.21 -17.21
N SER A 5 13.17 -9.74 -16.86
CA SER A 5 13.78 -9.91 -15.55
C SER A 5 12.82 -9.34 -14.50
N ALA A 6 12.25 -10.20 -13.66
CA ALA A 6 11.60 -9.78 -12.44
C ALA A 6 12.67 -9.10 -11.59
N SER A 7 12.54 -7.80 -11.37
CA SER A 7 13.47 -6.99 -10.60
C SER A 7 13.83 -7.65 -9.27
N ASP A 8 15.13 -7.72 -8.96
CA ASP A 8 15.78 -8.27 -7.76
C ASP A 8 15.42 -7.55 -6.44
N PHE A 9 14.16 -7.19 -6.23
CA PHE A 9 13.69 -6.50 -5.04
C PHE A 9 13.12 -7.49 -4.03
N ASN A 10 13.92 -7.86 -3.03
CA ASN A 10 13.58 -8.84 -2.00
C ASN A 10 12.86 -8.23 -0.77
N GLY A 11 12.00 -7.21 -0.95
CA GLY A 11 11.42 -6.47 0.17
C GLY A 11 10.16 -5.67 -0.17
N PHE A 12 9.88 -4.62 0.62
CA PHE A 12 8.76 -3.71 0.41
C PHE A 12 9.25 -2.32 -0.03
N HIS A 13 8.61 -1.76 -1.06
CA HIS A 13 8.74 -0.33 -1.35
C HIS A 13 8.17 0.45 -0.18
N HIS A 14 8.89 1.47 0.29
CA HIS A 14 8.50 2.19 1.50
C HIS A 14 7.95 3.58 1.18
N TRP A 15 6.71 3.83 1.63
CA TRP A 15 6.07 5.14 1.55
C TRP A 15 5.86 5.68 2.96
N LYS A 16 6.42 6.86 3.25
CA LYS A 16 6.23 7.54 4.55
C LYS A 16 5.31 8.74 4.36
N ASN A 17 4.18 8.77 5.06
CA ASN A 17 3.20 9.87 5.04
C ASN A 17 2.91 10.40 3.61
N PRO A 18 2.51 9.53 2.65
CA PRO A 18 2.42 9.91 1.23
C PRO A 18 1.39 11.01 0.99
N ASP A 19 1.67 11.93 0.08
CA ASP A 19 0.78 13.03 -0.32
C ASP A 19 -0.38 12.58 -1.23
N ARG A 20 -1.26 13.51 -1.64
CA ARG A 20 -2.49 13.18 -2.40
C ARG A 20 -2.15 12.72 -3.83
N GLN A 21 -1.13 13.32 -4.42
CA GLN A 21 -0.72 13.02 -5.79
C GLN A 21 -0.14 11.59 -5.90
N SER A 22 0.53 11.15 -4.84
CA SER A 22 1.11 9.82 -4.71
C SER A 22 0.06 8.72 -4.54
N ILE A 23 -1.08 9.01 -3.90
CA ILE A 23 -2.16 8.02 -3.70
C ILE A 23 -3.14 7.95 -4.87
N GLY A 24 -3.38 9.03 -5.61
CA GLY A 24 -4.39 9.07 -6.69
C GLY A 24 -5.81 9.31 -6.18
N GLU A 25 -6.77 9.40 -7.11
CA GLU A 25 -8.17 9.71 -6.79
C GLU A 25 -9.05 8.47 -6.64
N THR A 26 -8.74 7.41 -7.37
CA THR A 26 -9.47 6.13 -7.34
C THR A 26 -8.60 5.00 -6.83
N THR A 27 -9.21 3.95 -6.25
CA THR A 27 -8.41 2.81 -5.75
C THR A 27 -7.66 2.08 -6.86
N LEU A 28 -8.18 2.10 -8.09
CA LEU A 28 -7.48 1.54 -9.24
C LEU A 28 -6.23 2.36 -9.62
N GLU A 29 -6.31 3.69 -9.57
CA GLU A 29 -5.13 4.55 -9.74
C GLU A 29 -4.12 4.32 -8.63
N PHE A 30 -4.58 4.19 -7.38
CA PHE A 30 -3.73 3.87 -6.25
C PHE A 30 -2.97 2.57 -6.48
N LEU A 31 -3.66 1.49 -6.84
CA LEU A 31 -3.04 0.20 -7.17
C LEU A 31 -2.01 0.31 -8.29
N LYS A 32 -2.32 1.07 -9.35
CA LYS A 32 -1.40 1.28 -10.49
C LYS A 32 -0.16 2.08 -10.10
N LYS A 33 -0.25 2.98 -9.12
CA LYS A 33 0.87 3.79 -8.61
C LYS A 33 1.80 3.02 -7.67
N LEU A 34 1.33 1.94 -7.03
CA LEU A 34 2.18 1.06 -6.24
C LEU A 34 3.18 0.33 -7.16
N PRO A 35 4.50 0.48 -6.99
CA PRO A 35 5.48 -0.13 -7.90
C PRO A 35 5.59 -1.65 -7.77
N GLY A 36 5.17 -2.21 -6.64
CA GLY A 36 5.25 -3.62 -6.28
C GLY A 36 4.84 -3.79 -4.81
N PRO A 37 5.24 -4.86 -4.11
CA PRO A 37 4.98 -5.02 -2.68
C PRO A 37 5.30 -3.73 -1.91
N THR A 38 4.33 -3.15 -1.21
CA THR A 38 4.48 -1.81 -0.59
C THR A 38 4.17 -1.81 0.90
N HIS A 39 5.02 -1.15 1.68
CA HIS A 39 4.81 -0.79 3.08
C HIS A 39 4.57 0.72 3.16
N ILE A 40 3.41 1.12 3.67
CA ILE A 40 3.06 2.52 3.93
C ILE A 40 3.08 2.77 5.43
N HIS A 41 3.92 3.71 5.87
CA HIS A 41 4.01 4.14 7.26
C HIS A 41 3.33 5.51 7.44
N ILE A 42 2.29 5.54 8.27
CA ILE A 42 1.63 6.78 8.70
C ILE A 42 2.05 7.10 10.12
N SER A 43 2.66 8.27 10.33
CA SER A 43 2.99 8.78 11.66
C SER A 43 1.71 9.05 12.44
N GLY A 44 1.67 8.59 13.69
CA GLY A 44 0.66 8.99 14.66
C GLY A 44 1.19 9.97 15.70
N LYS A 45 0.32 10.31 16.65
CA LYS A 45 0.66 11.19 17.79
C LYS A 45 1.70 10.56 18.73
N ASP A 46 1.60 9.25 18.95
CA ASP A 46 2.52 8.49 19.81
C ASP A 46 3.29 7.45 18.97
N PRO A 47 4.57 7.70 18.64
CA PRO A 47 5.39 6.78 17.85
C PRO A 47 5.97 5.62 18.69
N SER A 48 5.79 5.61 20.02
CA SER A 48 6.27 4.50 20.88
C SER A 48 5.44 3.22 20.72
N ARG A 49 4.29 3.33 20.06
CA ARG A 49 3.35 2.25 19.79
C ARG A 49 2.97 2.23 18.32
N CYS A 50 2.55 1.08 17.83
CA CYS A 50 2.06 0.97 16.47
C CYS A 50 0.89 -0.02 16.30
N ARG A 51 0.27 0.04 15.13
CA ARG A 51 -0.66 -0.96 14.60
C ARG A 51 -0.21 -1.36 13.19
N ALA A 52 -0.16 -2.66 12.94
CA ALA A 52 0.08 -3.20 11.61
C ALA A 52 -1.24 -3.65 10.99
N VAL A 53 -1.45 -3.30 9.73
CA VAL A 53 -2.61 -3.70 8.92
C VAL A 53 -2.07 -4.32 7.65
N VAL A 54 -2.54 -5.51 7.30
CA VAL A 54 -2.12 -6.22 6.10
C VAL A 54 -3.34 -6.48 5.25
N THR A 55 -3.25 -6.20 3.95
CA THR A 55 -4.27 -6.53 2.94
C THR A 55 -3.59 -7.09 1.70
N LEU A 56 -4.35 -7.68 0.77
CA LEU A 56 -3.82 -8.28 -0.45
C LEU A 56 -2.73 -9.31 -0.14
N LEU A 57 -3.00 -10.23 0.80
CA LEU A 57 -2.24 -11.48 0.89
C LEU A 57 -2.48 -12.30 -0.38
N HIS A 58 -3.72 -12.35 -0.84
CA HIS A 58 -4.08 -12.78 -2.18
C HIS A 58 -4.46 -11.57 -3.05
N GLY A 59 -4.08 -11.59 -4.34
CA GLY A 59 -4.31 -10.47 -5.26
C GLY A 59 -5.79 -10.21 -5.58
N ASN A 60 -6.67 -11.17 -5.34
CA ASN A 60 -8.10 -11.14 -5.67
C ASN A 60 -9.00 -10.68 -4.51
N GLU A 61 -8.45 -10.14 -3.42
CA GLU A 61 -9.21 -9.68 -2.24
C GLU A 61 -9.11 -8.13 -2.05
N PRO A 62 -9.79 -7.31 -2.89
CA PRO A 62 -9.53 -5.88 -2.99
C PRO A 62 -10.13 -5.01 -1.87
N SER A 63 -11.01 -5.56 -1.02
CA SER A 63 -11.77 -4.79 -0.03
C SER A 63 -10.87 -4.05 0.97
N GLY A 64 -9.79 -4.68 1.45
CA GLY A 64 -8.85 -4.03 2.35
C GLY A 64 -8.03 -2.93 1.65
N LEU A 65 -7.74 -3.08 0.34
CA LEU A 65 -7.09 -2.01 -0.44
C LEU A 65 -8.01 -0.78 -0.54
N HIS A 66 -9.32 -0.99 -0.76
CA HIS A 66 -10.30 0.10 -0.77
C HIS A 66 -10.33 0.84 0.58
N ALA A 67 -10.36 0.09 1.69
CA ALA A 67 -10.36 0.68 3.02
C ALA A 67 -9.10 1.52 3.29
N ILE A 68 -7.92 1.01 2.94
CA ILE A 68 -6.66 1.74 3.09
C ILE A 68 -6.65 3.01 2.23
N HIS A 69 -7.06 2.91 0.97
CA HIS A 69 -7.11 4.05 0.06
C HIS A 69 -8.00 5.18 0.62
N GLU A 70 -9.21 4.85 1.08
CA GLU A 70 -10.11 5.82 1.71
C GLU A 70 -9.53 6.43 2.99
N MET A 71 -8.89 5.62 3.84
CA MET A 71 -8.23 6.12 5.05
C MET A 71 -7.09 7.10 4.74
N LEU A 72 -6.26 6.81 3.72
CA LEU A 72 -5.19 7.70 3.28
C LEU A 72 -5.75 9.04 2.73
N LYS A 73 -6.86 8.99 1.98
CA LYS A 73 -7.53 10.19 1.45
C LYS A 73 -8.09 11.10 2.54
N ARG A 74 -8.56 10.52 3.66
CA ARG A 74 -9.13 11.27 4.80
C ARG A 74 -8.10 12.09 5.59
N ARG A 75 -6.80 11.78 5.48
CA ARG A 75 -5.71 12.51 6.17
C ARG A 75 -5.91 12.63 7.68
N ILE A 76 -6.48 11.60 8.28
CA ILE A 76 -6.64 11.55 9.74
C ILE A 76 -5.27 11.27 10.37
N GLU A 77 -4.88 12.05 11.37
CA GLU A 77 -3.73 11.75 12.21
C GLU A 77 -4.10 10.64 13.20
N PRO A 78 -3.50 9.44 13.10
CA PRO A 78 -3.82 8.34 14.00
C PRO A 78 -3.24 8.56 15.40
N ALA A 79 -3.83 7.89 16.40
CA ALA A 79 -3.35 7.99 17.78
C ALA A 79 -1.92 7.44 17.96
N VAL A 80 -1.55 6.44 17.16
CA VAL A 80 -0.25 5.76 17.16
C VAL A 80 0.18 5.52 15.72
N ASP A 81 1.43 5.14 15.50
CA ASP A 81 1.90 4.83 14.15
C ASP A 81 1.10 3.68 13.52
N ILE A 82 0.77 3.82 12.23
CA ILE A 82 0.12 2.76 11.46
C ILE A 82 1.04 2.31 10.33
N HIS A 83 1.23 1.00 10.23
CA HIS A 83 1.98 0.34 9.15
C HIS A 83 1.01 -0.47 8.30
N TYR A 84 0.81 -0.06 7.06
CA TYR A 84 0.06 -0.81 6.07
C TYR A 84 1.01 -1.65 5.22
N PHE A 85 0.75 -2.94 5.10
CA PHE A 85 1.49 -3.83 4.20
C PHE A 85 0.57 -4.34 3.09
N ILE A 86 1.06 -4.23 1.86
CA ILE A 86 0.36 -4.61 0.63
C ILE A 86 1.32 -5.49 -0.17
N PRO A 87 1.43 -6.79 0.12
CA PRO A 87 2.46 -7.66 -0.46
C PRO A 87 2.14 -8.08 -1.89
N SER A 88 0.90 -8.49 -2.20
CA SER A 88 0.58 -9.09 -3.52
C SER A 88 0.11 -8.06 -4.55
N VAL A 89 0.81 -6.92 -4.64
CA VAL A 89 0.47 -5.80 -5.57
C VAL A 89 0.50 -6.25 -7.02
N ASP A 90 1.54 -6.99 -7.44
CA ASP A 90 1.68 -7.39 -8.83
C ASP A 90 0.62 -8.41 -9.24
N ALA A 91 0.24 -9.32 -8.34
CA ALA A 91 -0.90 -10.22 -8.55
C ALA A 91 -2.22 -9.44 -8.63
N ALA A 92 -2.43 -8.45 -7.76
CA ALA A 92 -3.66 -7.64 -7.76
C ALA A 92 -3.82 -6.77 -9.01
N LYS A 93 -2.73 -6.42 -9.70
CA LYS A 93 -2.76 -5.69 -10.97
C LYS A 93 -3.17 -6.55 -12.17
N GLN A 94 -3.10 -7.87 -12.05
CA GLN A 94 -3.52 -8.79 -13.10
C GLN A 94 -5.04 -8.94 -13.09
N ALA A 95 -5.65 -9.07 -14.27
CA ALA A 95 -7.05 -9.46 -14.34
C ALA A 95 -7.21 -10.89 -13.79
N PRO A 96 -8.35 -11.22 -13.13
CA PRO A 96 -8.63 -12.59 -12.68
C PRO A 96 -8.60 -13.61 -13.82
#